data_AF-A0A6B2L958-F1
#
_entry.id   AF-A0A6B2L958-F1
#
_cell.length_a   1.000
_cell.length_b   1.000
_cell.length_c   1.000
_cell.angle_alpha   90.00
_cell.angle_beta   90.00
_cell.angle_gamma   90.00
#
_symmetry.space_group_name_H-M   'P 1'
#
loop_
_entity.id
_entity.type
_entity.pdbx_description
1 polymer ?
#
loop_
_entity_poly.entity_id
_entity_poly.type
_entity_poly.pdbx_seq_one_letter_code
_entity_poly.pdbx_strand_id
1 'polypeptide(L)'
;MNEHTLQNVPVNKLESILERKGLKITKTEEDGNCLFRAVAHQVYGDEEMHDVVRKNCMDYMDKERNHFSQFVVEDFTEYIKRKRQDTVYGNHLELQAIAELYNRPILIYTTSEEPLNLFQDEYQTDNPPMRLSYHYGNHYNSVWDPNNSTFGVGLGLPKLVPGEADKQLISQAMEASEQQGLEQQFLNEAIKEAEQQDLTDQIAKQAMEESEYQEVSQQMLDEIKKKTEQEEIEKQLIESEMMELYKKQSMMEDNMYDWQYDQALQMSLWENYKK
;
A
#
# COMPACT_ATOMS: atom_id res chain seq x y z
N MET A 1 25.44 42.37 -15.55
CA MET A 1 24.42 41.39 -15.14
C MET A 1 24.73 41.04 -13.70
N ASN A 2 24.06 41.70 -12.75
CA ASN A 2 24.24 41.45 -11.33
C ASN A 2 22.97 40.77 -10.83
N GLU A 3 23.03 39.46 -10.64
CA GLU A 3 22.03 38.71 -9.89
C GLU A 3 22.57 38.44 -8.48
N HIS A 4 21.65 38.39 -7.52
CA HIS A 4 21.83 38.22 -6.07
C HIS A 4 22.00 39.49 -5.23
N THR A 5 20.93 40.29 -5.18
CA THR A 5 20.54 40.94 -3.93
C THR A 5 19.39 40.13 -3.33
N LEU A 6 19.72 39.08 -2.56
CA LEU A 6 18.74 38.45 -1.69
C LEU A 6 18.35 39.48 -0.63
N GLN A 7 17.07 39.83 -0.61
CA GLN A 7 16.46 40.70 0.39
C GLN A 7 16.71 40.13 1.78
N ASN A 8 17.65 40.72 2.52
CA ASN A 8 17.70 40.61 3.97
C ASN A 8 16.54 41.44 4.54
N VAL A 9 15.34 40.86 4.53
CA VAL A 9 14.24 41.34 5.36
C VAL A 9 14.64 41.00 6.80
N PRO A 10 14.64 41.97 7.75
CA PRO A 10 14.96 41.66 9.13
C PRO A 10 13.87 40.74 9.67
N VAL A 11 14.17 39.44 9.75
CA VAL A 11 13.29 38.45 10.39
C VAL A 11 13.12 38.92 11.82
N ASN A 12 11.87 39.16 12.23
CA ASN A 12 11.58 39.68 13.56
C ASN A 12 12.14 38.67 14.57
N LYS A 13 12.99 39.11 15.52
CA LYS A 13 13.71 38.24 16.46
C LYS A 13 12.79 37.19 17.11
N LEU A 14 11.54 37.58 17.38
CA LEU A 14 10.50 36.72 17.93
C LEU A 14 10.04 35.62 16.98
N GLU A 15 9.84 35.92 15.69
CA GLU A 15 9.48 34.94 14.67
C GLU A 15 10.56 33.85 14.58
N SER A 16 11.84 34.21 14.56
CA SER A 16 12.93 33.23 14.56
C SER A 16 12.99 32.36 15.82
N ILE A 17 12.62 32.91 16.99
CA ILE A 17 12.54 32.12 18.23
C ILE A 17 11.40 31.09 18.13
N LEU A 18 10.24 31.51 17.62
CA LEU A 18 9.07 30.65 17.49
C LEU A 18 9.28 29.58 16.41
N GLU A 19 9.88 29.93 15.27
CA GLU A 19 10.22 28.98 14.22
C GLU A 19 11.17 27.89 14.72
N ARG A 20 12.19 28.24 15.52
CA ARG A 20 13.08 27.24 16.17
C ARG A 20 12.33 26.30 17.12
N LYS A 21 11.24 26.77 17.72
CA LYS A 21 10.34 25.97 18.58
C LYS A 21 9.24 25.25 17.77
N GLY A 22 9.23 25.38 16.44
CA GLY A 22 8.20 24.78 15.56
C GLY A 22 6.85 25.49 15.61
N LEU A 23 6.77 26.69 16.18
CA LEU A 23 5.55 27.46 16.36
C LEU A 23 5.38 28.50 15.25
N LYS A 24 4.13 28.82 14.90
CA LYS A 24 3.78 29.86 13.92
C LYS A 24 2.94 30.95 14.54
N ILE A 25 3.15 32.19 14.08
CA ILE A 25 2.32 33.34 14.42
C ILE A 25 1.21 33.48 13.37
N THR A 26 -0.04 33.56 13.82
CA THR A 26 -1.13 34.12 13.02
C THR A 26 -1.36 35.56 13.44
N LYS A 27 -1.21 36.48 12.48
CA LYS A 27 -1.47 37.90 12.70
C LYS A 27 -2.97 38.12 12.81
N THR A 28 -3.39 38.82 13.85
CA THR A 28 -4.77 39.27 14.03
C THR A 28 -4.92 40.71 13.59
N GLU A 29 -6.15 41.18 13.43
CA GLU A 29 -6.41 42.59 13.15
C GLU A 29 -5.83 43.51 14.25
N GLU A 30 -5.19 44.60 13.84
CA GLU A 30 -4.58 45.60 14.73
C GLU A 30 -5.63 46.57 15.33
N ASP A 31 -6.67 46.02 15.93
CA ASP A 31 -7.74 46.77 16.58
C ASP A 31 -7.71 46.59 18.12
N GLY A 32 -8.67 47.22 18.81
CA GLY A 32 -8.83 47.05 20.25
C GLY A 32 -9.40 45.69 20.68
N ASN A 33 -9.69 44.79 19.73
CA ASN A 33 -10.13 43.42 19.95
C ASN A 33 -8.99 42.41 19.84
N CYS A 34 -7.78 42.81 19.42
CA CYS A 34 -6.65 41.91 19.17
C CYS A 34 -6.43 40.84 20.25
N LEU A 35 -6.59 41.17 21.54
CA LEU A 35 -6.52 40.17 22.62
C LEU A 35 -7.58 39.07 22.45
N PHE A 36 -8.84 39.47 22.30
CA PHE A 36 -9.96 38.54 22.17
C PHE A 36 -9.92 37.80 20.84
N ARG A 37 -9.46 38.43 19.76
CA ARG A 37 -9.21 37.81 18.45
C ARG A 37 -8.14 36.73 18.54
N ALA A 38 -7.01 37.03 19.19
CA ALA A 38 -5.93 36.07 19.37
C ALA A 38 -6.37 34.88 20.23
N VAL A 39 -7.16 35.11 21.28
CA VAL A 39 -7.74 34.04 22.10
C VAL A 39 -8.81 33.26 21.32
N ALA A 40 -9.66 33.92 20.53
CA ALA A 40 -10.68 33.28 19.71
C ALA A 40 -10.03 32.33 18.69
N HIS A 41 -8.94 32.76 18.06
CA HIS A 41 -8.14 31.86 17.23
C HIS A 41 -7.57 30.68 18.04
N GLN A 42 -7.10 30.86 19.29
CA GLN A 42 -6.58 29.74 20.10
C GLN A 42 -7.65 28.74 20.55
N VAL A 43 -8.89 29.20 20.74
CA VAL A 43 -9.99 28.39 21.27
C VAL A 43 -10.84 27.80 20.14
N TYR A 44 -11.24 28.61 19.17
CA TYR A 44 -12.17 28.24 18.09
C TYR A 44 -11.48 28.03 16.75
N GLY A 45 -10.23 28.47 16.58
CA GLY A 45 -9.55 28.47 15.28
C GLY A 45 -10.01 29.59 14.35
N ASP A 46 -10.86 30.48 14.83
CA ASP A 46 -11.44 31.60 14.08
C ASP A 46 -11.37 32.88 14.93
N GLU A 47 -10.71 33.92 14.41
CA GLU A 47 -10.56 35.19 15.11
C GLU A 47 -11.84 36.03 15.12
N GLU A 48 -12.77 35.77 14.19
CA GLU A 48 -14.05 36.49 14.09
C GLU A 48 -14.99 36.16 15.27
N MET A 49 -14.70 35.09 16.02
CA MET A 49 -15.40 34.70 17.24
C MET A 49 -14.98 35.52 18.49
N HIS A 50 -14.28 36.64 18.31
CA HIS A 50 -13.77 37.48 19.39
C HIS A 50 -14.88 38.07 20.27
N ASP A 51 -16.06 38.32 19.70
CA ASP A 51 -17.25 38.82 20.40
C ASP A 51 -17.77 37.80 21.42
N VAL A 52 -17.79 36.52 21.06
CA VAL A 52 -18.17 35.40 21.93
C VAL A 52 -17.17 35.26 23.07
N VAL A 53 -15.86 35.32 22.77
CA VAL A 53 -14.82 35.28 23.81
C VAL A 53 -14.97 36.46 24.78
N ARG A 54 -15.14 37.68 24.26
CA ARG A 54 -15.33 38.89 25.08
C ARG A 54 -16.55 38.73 25.99
N LYS A 55 -17.69 38.31 25.43
CA LYS A 55 -18.92 38.12 26.19
C LYS A 55 -18.73 37.09 27.30
N ASN A 56 -18.17 35.92 26.99
CA ASN A 56 -17.97 34.86 27.98
C ASN A 56 -16.98 35.27 29.07
N CYS A 57 -15.89 35.96 28.71
CA CYS A 57 -14.93 36.52 29.66
C CYS A 57 -15.61 37.49 30.63
N MET A 58 -16.41 38.43 30.13
CA MET A 58 -17.12 39.39 30.97
C MET A 58 -18.22 38.75 31.82
N ASP A 59 -18.93 37.76 31.29
CA ASP A 59 -19.92 36.97 32.05
C ASP A 59 -19.26 36.18 33.18
N TYR A 60 -18.08 35.62 32.95
CA TYR A 60 -17.32 34.90 33.98
C TYR A 60 -16.82 35.86 35.07
N MET A 61 -16.21 36.99 34.69
CA MET A 61 -15.76 37.99 35.65
C MET A 61 -16.90 38.55 36.51
N ASP A 62 -18.09 38.74 35.93
CA ASP A 62 -19.26 39.23 36.67
C ASP A 62 -19.83 38.18 37.64
N LYS A 63 -19.75 36.88 37.29
CA LYS A 63 -20.09 35.78 38.21
C LYS A 63 -19.11 35.68 39.37
N GLU A 64 -17.82 35.75 39.08
CA GLU A 64 -16.73 35.71 40.08
C GLU A 64 -16.35 37.10 40.59
N ARG A 65 -17.35 37.99 40.70
CA ARG A 65 -17.17 39.41 41.08
C ARG A 65 -16.32 39.58 42.33
N ASN A 66 -16.54 38.78 43.37
CA ASN A 66 -15.82 38.89 44.64
C ASN A 66 -14.31 38.67 44.50
N HIS A 67 -13.89 37.87 43.52
CA HIS A 67 -12.50 37.62 43.21
C HIS A 67 -11.92 38.78 42.38
N PHE A 68 -12.56 39.12 41.26
CA PHE A 68 -12.01 40.10 40.32
C PHE A 68 -12.13 41.57 40.79
N SER A 69 -13.13 41.91 41.59
CA SER A 69 -13.36 43.29 42.04
C SER A 69 -12.21 43.85 42.88
N GLN A 70 -11.41 42.98 43.50
CA GLN A 70 -10.27 43.38 44.33
C GLN A 70 -9.12 43.96 43.50
N PHE A 71 -9.08 43.65 42.21
CA PHE A 71 -8.04 44.06 41.27
C PHE A 71 -8.47 45.21 40.35
N VAL A 72 -9.72 45.68 40.48
CA VAL A 72 -10.28 46.78 39.70
C VAL A 72 -10.38 48.03 40.56
N VAL A 73 -9.79 49.13 40.07
CA VAL A 73 -9.75 50.42 40.79
C VAL A 73 -11.06 51.19 40.70
N GLU A 74 -11.78 51.07 39.57
CA GLU A 74 -13.08 51.72 39.36
C GLU A 74 -14.25 50.87 39.89
N ASP A 75 -15.48 51.37 39.81
CA ASP A 75 -16.66 50.56 40.11
C ASP A 75 -16.71 49.34 39.19
N PHE A 76 -16.81 48.15 39.77
CA PHE A 76 -16.72 46.90 39.01
C PHE A 76 -17.86 46.74 38.00
N THR A 77 -19.06 47.27 38.29
CA THR A 77 -20.18 47.18 37.37
C THR A 77 -19.94 48.05 36.14
N GLU A 78 -19.42 49.27 36.34
CA GLU A 78 -19.03 50.15 35.23
C GLU A 78 -17.83 49.59 34.46
N TYR A 79 -16.86 48.97 35.14
CA TYR A 79 -15.74 48.25 34.50
C TYR A 79 -16.24 47.18 33.54
N ILE A 80 -17.12 46.28 34.01
CA ILE A 80 -17.68 45.20 33.18
C ILE A 80 -18.49 45.78 32.02
N LYS A 81 -19.34 46.78 32.28
CA LYS A 81 -20.14 47.43 31.23
C LYS A 81 -19.26 48.07 30.14
N ARG A 82 -18.17 48.72 30.53
CA ARG A 82 -17.18 49.29 29.62
C ARG A 82 -16.44 48.21 28.84
N LYS A 83 -15.96 47.17 29.50
CA LYS A 83 -15.19 46.07 28.87
C LYS A 83 -16.02 45.17 27.94
N ARG A 84 -17.35 45.16 28.08
CA ARG A 84 -18.27 44.54 27.12
C ARG A 84 -18.38 45.27 25.79
N GLN A 85 -17.99 46.55 25.74
CA GLN A 85 -18.05 47.33 24.50
C GLN A 85 -16.99 46.82 23.52
N ASP A 86 -17.36 46.82 22.24
CA ASP A 86 -16.47 46.45 21.15
C ASP A 86 -15.26 47.39 21.10
N THR A 87 -14.12 46.88 20.62
CA THR A 87 -12.83 47.60 20.50
C THR A 87 -12.22 48.10 21.82
N VAL A 88 -12.78 47.77 22.98
CA VAL A 88 -12.13 48.09 24.26
C VAL A 88 -11.02 47.07 24.54
N TYR A 89 -9.79 47.55 24.71
CA TYR A 89 -8.62 46.71 25.00
C TYR A 89 -8.84 45.84 26.24
N GLY A 90 -8.47 44.56 26.11
CA GLY A 90 -8.29 43.66 27.24
C GLY A 90 -6.85 43.71 27.77
N ASN A 91 -6.69 43.43 29.06
CA ASN A 91 -5.44 43.51 29.81
C ASN A 91 -5.18 42.19 30.54
N HIS A 92 -4.22 42.19 31.47
CA HIS A 92 -3.86 41.06 32.31
C HIS A 92 -5.07 40.43 33.06
N LEU A 93 -6.03 41.24 33.52
CA LEU A 93 -7.17 40.74 34.28
C LEU A 93 -8.12 39.92 33.39
N GLU A 94 -8.36 40.36 32.16
CA GLU A 94 -9.13 39.57 31.19
C GLU A 94 -8.39 38.30 30.79
N LEU A 95 -7.06 38.35 30.62
CA LEU A 95 -6.23 37.19 30.35
C LEU A 95 -6.33 36.14 31.46
N GLN A 96 -6.26 36.58 32.73
CA GLN A 96 -6.45 35.72 33.89
C GLN A 96 -7.83 35.05 33.86
N ALA A 97 -8.88 35.85 33.67
CA ALA A 97 -10.25 35.36 33.61
C ALA A 97 -10.48 34.37 32.46
N ILE A 98 -9.88 34.61 31.29
CA ILE A 98 -9.95 33.72 30.11
C ILE A 98 -9.29 32.37 30.39
N ALA A 99 -8.13 32.37 31.03
CA ALA A 99 -7.41 31.13 31.31
C ALA A 99 -8.08 30.27 32.38
N GLU A 100 -8.72 30.90 33.36
CA GLU A 100 -9.62 30.20 34.30
C GLU A 100 -10.86 29.66 33.59
N LEU A 101 -11.52 30.50 32.78
CA LEU A 101 -12.73 30.15 32.04
C LEU A 101 -12.54 28.92 31.12
N TYR A 102 -11.44 28.86 30.38
CA TYR A 102 -11.14 27.75 29.46
C TYR A 102 -10.30 26.63 30.09
N ASN A 103 -9.97 26.73 31.38
CA ASN A 103 -9.11 25.80 32.09
C ASN A 103 -7.76 25.52 31.35
N ARG A 104 -7.11 26.58 30.88
CA ARG A 104 -5.89 26.55 30.07
C ARG A 104 -4.95 27.70 30.43
N PRO A 105 -3.68 27.45 30.82
CA PRO A 105 -2.72 28.51 31.07
C PRO A 105 -2.42 29.30 29.80
N ILE A 106 -2.06 30.57 29.95
CA ILE A 106 -1.66 31.42 28.83
C ILE A 106 -0.16 31.72 28.90
N LEU A 107 0.53 31.41 27.80
CA LEU A 107 1.94 31.75 27.59
C LEU A 107 2.04 32.92 26.63
N ILE A 108 2.71 34.00 27.06
CA ILE A 108 2.92 35.20 26.26
C ILE A 108 4.38 35.26 25.82
N TYR A 109 4.58 35.13 24.52
CA TYR A 109 5.88 35.30 23.88
C TYR A 109 6.13 36.78 23.57
N THR A 110 7.26 37.29 24.06
CA THR A 110 7.77 38.63 23.75
C THR A 110 9.11 38.48 23.03
N THR A 111 9.99 39.49 23.03
CA THR A 111 11.34 39.38 22.43
C THR A 111 12.33 38.51 23.22
N SER A 112 11.88 37.90 24.33
CA SER A 112 12.60 36.95 25.18
C SER A 112 12.54 35.51 24.64
N GLU A 113 13.51 34.66 25.01
CA GLU A 113 13.51 33.22 24.65
C GLU A 113 12.49 32.40 25.46
N GLU A 114 12.27 32.81 26.71
CA GLU A 114 11.27 32.20 27.59
C GLU A 114 9.97 33.02 27.58
N PRO A 115 8.80 32.36 27.42
CA PRO A 115 7.52 33.04 27.49
C PRO A 115 7.19 33.45 28.93
N LEU A 116 6.43 34.53 29.06
CA LEU A 116 5.80 34.88 30.33
C LEU A 116 4.62 33.93 30.56
N ASN A 117 4.68 33.13 31.62
CA ASN A 117 3.52 32.41 32.12
C ASN A 117 2.71 33.34 33.02
N LEU A 118 1.43 33.53 32.69
CA LEU A 118 0.53 34.35 33.52
C LEU A 118 0.12 33.67 34.83
N PHE A 119 0.23 32.34 34.91
CA PHE A 119 -0.09 31.57 36.09
C PHE A 119 1.18 31.19 36.84
N GLN A 120 1.19 31.41 38.15
CA GLN A 120 2.18 30.82 39.05
C GLN A 120 1.96 29.29 39.12
N ASP A 121 3.01 28.53 39.42
CA ASP A 121 3.14 27.05 39.30
C ASP A 121 2.03 26.18 39.95
N GLU A 122 1.03 26.78 40.59
CA GLU A 122 -0.12 26.14 41.24
C GLU A 122 -1.27 25.81 40.28
N TYR A 123 -1.31 26.39 39.08
CA TYR A 123 -2.35 26.08 38.08
C TYR A 123 -1.93 24.91 37.17
N GLN A 124 -2.10 23.68 37.68
CA GLN A 124 -1.84 22.46 36.94
C GLN A 124 -3.11 21.99 36.22
N THR A 125 -3.05 21.97 34.90
CA THR A 125 -4.08 21.41 34.03
C THR A 125 -3.44 20.49 33.01
N ASP A 126 -4.13 19.41 32.65
CA ASP A 126 -3.70 18.50 31.59
C ASP A 126 -3.89 19.14 30.20
N ASN A 127 -4.59 20.28 30.12
CA ASN A 127 -4.84 20.96 28.86
C ASN A 127 -3.62 21.76 28.38
N PRO A 128 -3.28 21.72 27.08
CA PRO A 128 -2.20 22.51 26.53
C PRO A 128 -2.44 24.03 26.69
N PRO A 129 -1.36 24.82 26.91
CA PRO A 129 -1.48 26.26 27.07
C PRO A 129 -2.00 26.94 25.81
N MET A 130 -2.73 28.03 25.98
CA MET A 130 -2.96 29.02 24.93
C MET A 130 -1.70 29.86 24.76
N ARG A 131 -1.22 30.03 23.53
CA ARG A 131 0.02 30.76 23.26
C ARG A 131 -0.29 32.02 22.48
N LEU A 132 0.18 33.15 23.00
CA LEU A 132 0.02 34.47 22.41
C LEU A 132 1.40 35.09 22.18
N SER A 133 1.51 36.00 21.21
CA SER A 133 2.69 36.84 21.06
C SER A 133 2.33 38.30 21.24
N TYR A 134 3.16 39.04 21.96
CA TYR A 134 2.92 40.44 22.28
C TYR A 134 3.91 41.34 21.55
N HIS A 135 3.37 42.24 20.74
CA HIS A 135 4.12 43.10 19.84
C HIS A 135 3.85 44.58 20.14
N TYR A 136 4.89 45.41 19.96
CA TYR A 136 4.85 46.88 19.99
C TYR A 136 4.21 47.53 21.24
N GLY A 137 4.03 46.77 22.32
CA GLY A 137 3.50 47.28 23.59
C GLY A 137 1.98 47.45 23.62
N ASN A 138 1.23 46.95 22.64
CA ASN A 138 -0.23 47.07 22.61
C ASN A 138 -0.97 46.00 21.77
N HIS A 139 -0.27 45.09 21.08
CA HIS A 139 -0.91 44.20 20.12
C HIS A 139 -0.62 42.72 20.42
N TYR A 140 -1.67 41.91 20.39
CA TYR A 140 -1.59 40.47 20.61
C TYR A 140 -1.82 39.72 19.31
N ASN A 141 -1.03 38.68 19.08
CA ASN A 141 -1.20 37.75 17.97
C ASN A 141 -1.29 36.31 18.51
N SER A 142 -1.95 35.45 17.74
CA SER A 142 -2.09 34.04 18.09
C SER A 142 -0.81 33.28 17.72
N VAL A 143 -0.34 32.39 18.60
CA VAL A 143 0.80 31.50 18.33
C VAL A 143 0.33 30.06 18.41
N TRP A 144 0.51 29.27 17.36
CA TRP A 144 0.00 27.90 17.33
C TRP A 144 1.05 26.92 16.79
N ASP A 145 0.87 25.65 17.13
CA ASP A 145 1.71 24.54 16.67
C ASP A 145 1.02 23.87 15.46
N PRO A 146 1.64 23.90 14.27
CA PRO A 146 1.10 23.24 13.09
C PRO A 146 0.96 21.72 13.19
N ASN A 147 1.75 21.08 14.06
CA ASN A 147 1.77 19.63 14.20
C ASN A 147 0.88 19.14 15.35
N ASN A 148 0.40 20.05 16.21
CA ASN A 148 -0.43 19.74 17.36
C ASN A 148 -1.48 20.84 17.56
N SER A 149 -2.56 20.75 16.80
CA SER A 149 -3.69 21.67 16.93
C SER A 149 -4.35 21.53 18.30
N THR A 150 -4.60 22.65 18.97
CA THR A 150 -5.24 22.69 20.30
C THR A 150 -6.58 23.42 20.29
N PHE A 151 -7.15 23.63 19.10
CA PHE A 151 -8.48 24.22 18.95
C PHE A 151 -9.53 23.29 19.57
N GLY A 152 -10.55 23.88 20.19
CA GLY A 152 -11.63 23.18 20.89
C GLY A 152 -11.30 22.70 22.31
N VAL A 153 -10.02 22.70 22.71
CA VAL A 153 -9.62 22.35 24.08
C VAL A 153 -10.12 23.43 25.05
N GLY A 154 -10.79 23.02 26.12
CA GLY A 154 -11.34 23.92 27.16
C GLY A 154 -12.82 24.26 26.99
N LEU A 155 -13.48 23.81 25.91
CA LEU A 155 -14.92 24.02 25.70
C LEU A 155 -15.83 23.00 26.41
N GLY A 156 -15.26 22.15 27.28
CA GLY A 156 -16.02 21.15 28.03
C GLY A 156 -16.59 20.01 27.17
N LEU A 157 -16.05 19.79 25.96
CA LEU A 157 -16.37 18.64 25.13
C LEU A 157 -15.67 17.39 25.69
N PRO A 158 -16.38 16.44 26.31
CA PRO A 158 -15.74 15.27 26.90
C PRO A 158 -15.13 14.41 25.78
N LYS A 159 -13.85 14.04 25.92
CA LYS A 159 -13.12 13.07 25.07
C LYS A 159 -12.79 13.47 23.64
N LEU A 160 -12.88 14.74 23.24
CA LEU A 160 -12.28 15.17 21.96
C LEU A 160 -10.85 15.64 22.22
N VAL A 161 -9.90 14.70 22.19
CA VAL A 161 -8.48 15.06 22.11
C VAL A 161 -8.22 15.42 20.64
N PRO A 162 -7.82 16.65 20.32
CA PRO A 162 -7.44 17.00 18.95
C PRO A 162 -6.39 16.00 18.42
N GLY A 163 -6.64 15.45 17.22
CA GLY A 163 -5.76 14.45 16.59
C GLY A 163 -6.05 12.98 16.93
N GLU A 164 -6.88 12.64 17.92
CA GLU A 164 -7.30 11.22 18.13
C GLU A 164 -8.18 10.71 16.99
N ALA A 165 -9.10 11.55 16.51
CA ALA A 165 -9.93 11.23 15.35
C ALA A 165 -9.06 11.00 14.10
N ASP A 166 -8.02 11.81 13.90
CA ASP A 166 -7.08 11.66 12.79
C ASP A 166 -6.26 10.36 12.93
N LYS A 167 -5.79 10.02 14.14
CA LYS A 167 -5.11 8.74 14.41
C LYS A 167 -6.02 7.54 14.13
N GLN A 168 -7.28 7.60 14.53
CA GLN A 168 -8.24 6.53 14.28
C GLN A 168 -8.53 6.38 12.78
N LEU A 169 -8.71 7.49 12.05
CA LEU A 169 -8.87 7.48 10.61
C LEU A 169 -7.63 6.92 9.89
N ILE A 170 -6.43 7.28 10.34
CA ILE A 170 -5.17 6.73 9.81
C ILE A 170 -5.07 5.23 10.10
N SER A 171 -5.37 4.77 11.32
CA SER A 171 -5.37 3.35 11.69
C SER A 171 -6.36 2.56 10.83
N GLN A 172 -7.58 3.05 10.67
CA GLN A 172 -8.59 2.43 9.83
C GLN A 172 -8.18 2.38 8.36
N ALA A 173 -7.55 3.44 7.84
CA ALA A 173 -7.04 3.47 6.48
C ALA A 173 -5.88 2.48 6.27
N MET A 174 -4.98 2.34 7.27
CA MET A 174 -3.91 1.34 7.26
C MET A 174 -4.47 -0.08 7.28
N GLU A 175 -5.39 -0.39 8.19
CA GLU A 175 -6.05 -1.70 8.27
C GLU A 175 -6.80 -2.04 6.97
N ALA A 176 -7.51 -1.08 6.37
CA ALA A 176 -8.18 -1.27 5.10
C ALA A 176 -7.19 -1.52 3.95
N SER A 177 -6.06 -0.82 3.94
CA SER A 177 -4.98 -1.02 2.95
C SER A 177 -4.34 -2.40 3.10
N GLU A 178 -4.10 -2.86 4.32
CA GLU A 178 -3.59 -4.21 4.59
C GLU A 178 -4.60 -5.29 4.16
N GLN A 179 -5.89 -5.12 4.46
CA GLN A 179 -6.94 -6.03 4.03
C GLN A 179 -7.05 -6.10 2.50
N GLN A 180 -6.99 -4.97 1.80
CA GLN A 180 -6.98 -4.95 0.34
C GLN A 180 -5.75 -5.65 -0.24
N GLY A 181 -4.57 -5.48 0.37
CA GLY A 181 -3.36 -6.18 -0.03
C GLY A 181 -3.49 -7.70 0.12
N LEU A 182 -4.06 -8.17 1.23
CA LEU A 182 -4.33 -9.58 1.47
C LEU A 182 -5.34 -10.14 0.47
N GLU A 183 -6.45 -9.43 0.23
CA GLU A 183 -7.50 -9.87 -0.71
C GLU A 183 -6.96 -10.00 -2.14
N GLN A 184 -6.12 -9.05 -2.59
CA GLN A 184 -5.44 -9.15 -3.88
C GLN A 184 -4.48 -10.34 -3.96
N GLN A 185 -3.75 -10.64 -2.87
CA GLN A 185 -2.88 -11.82 -2.82
C GLN A 185 -3.67 -13.12 -2.96
N PHE A 186 -4.75 -13.27 -2.20
CA PHE A 186 -5.64 -14.43 -2.30
C PHE A 186 -6.23 -14.59 -3.70
N LEU A 187 -6.68 -13.50 -4.32
CA LEU A 187 -7.22 -13.54 -5.67
C LEU A 187 -6.17 -13.98 -6.70
N ASN A 188 -4.96 -13.44 -6.62
CA ASN A 188 -3.87 -13.80 -7.53
C ASN A 188 -3.43 -15.26 -7.36
N GLU A 189 -3.45 -15.78 -6.14
CA GLU A 189 -3.12 -17.18 -5.86
C GLU A 189 -4.19 -18.12 -6.41
N ALA A 190 -5.47 -17.80 -6.21
CA ALA A 190 -6.59 -18.56 -6.78
C ALA A 190 -6.56 -18.59 -8.32
N ILE A 191 -6.22 -17.47 -8.97
CA ILE A 191 -6.07 -17.41 -10.44
C ILE A 191 -4.93 -18.32 -10.90
N LYS A 192 -3.75 -18.25 -10.24
CA LYS A 192 -2.60 -19.10 -10.57
C LYS A 192 -2.90 -20.59 -10.40
N GLU A 193 -3.58 -20.96 -9.33
CA GLU A 193 -3.97 -22.35 -9.09
C GLU A 193 -4.91 -22.85 -10.19
N ALA A 194 -5.90 -22.05 -10.59
CA ALA A 194 -6.81 -22.40 -11.69
C ALA A 194 -6.07 -22.55 -13.03
N GLU A 195 -5.15 -21.64 -13.34
CA GLU A 195 -4.31 -21.73 -14.55
C GLU A 195 -3.40 -22.98 -14.53
N GLN A 196 -2.84 -23.30 -13.37
CA GLN A 196 -2.00 -24.49 -13.21
C GLN A 196 -2.80 -25.77 -13.37
N GLN A 197 -4.03 -25.81 -12.84
CA GLN A 197 -4.93 -26.95 -13.02
C GLN A 197 -5.30 -27.16 -14.49
N ASP A 198 -5.69 -26.10 -15.20
CA ASP A 198 -6.01 -26.18 -16.63
C ASP A 198 -4.81 -26.69 -17.46
N LEU A 199 -3.60 -26.18 -17.16
CA LEU A 199 -2.39 -26.65 -17.81
C LEU A 199 -2.11 -28.13 -17.52
N THR A 200 -2.28 -28.57 -16.27
CA THR A 200 -2.08 -29.99 -15.92
C THR A 200 -3.08 -30.90 -16.63
N ASP A 201 -4.33 -30.47 -16.77
CA ASP A 201 -5.37 -31.24 -17.47
C ASP A 201 -5.06 -31.34 -18.97
N GLN A 202 -4.57 -30.27 -19.60
CA GLN A 202 -4.13 -30.28 -20.99
C GLN A 202 -2.94 -31.22 -21.22
N ILE A 203 -1.94 -31.18 -20.34
CA ILE A 203 -0.77 -32.08 -20.42
C ILE A 203 -1.21 -33.54 -20.26
N ALA A 204 -2.08 -33.84 -19.29
CA ALA A 204 -2.58 -35.18 -19.07
C ALA A 204 -3.35 -35.71 -20.30
N LYS A 205 -4.18 -34.86 -20.92
CA LYS A 205 -4.91 -35.21 -22.14
C LYS A 205 -3.96 -35.50 -23.32
N GLN A 206 -2.97 -34.64 -23.54
CA GLN A 206 -2.01 -34.84 -24.63
C GLN A 206 -1.18 -36.12 -24.43
N ALA A 207 -0.74 -36.40 -23.19
CA ALA A 207 -0.01 -37.62 -22.88
C ALA A 207 -0.83 -38.89 -23.11
N MET A 208 -2.14 -38.86 -22.79
CA MET A 208 -3.05 -39.97 -23.10
C MET A 208 -3.18 -40.18 -24.62
N GLU A 209 -3.42 -39.11 -25.38
CA GLU A 209 -3.51 -39.20 -26.85
C GLU A 209 -2.21 -39.74 -27.46
N GLU A 210 -1.05 -39.23 -27.02
CA GLU A 210 0.27 -39.72 -27.48
C GLU A 210 0.50 -41.21 -27.15
N SER A 211 0.08 -41.66 -25.97
CA SER A 211 0.15 -43.08 -25.58
C SER A 211 -0.71 -43.96 -26.48
N GLU A 212 -1.94 -43.53 -26.81
CA GLU A 212 -2.82 -44.26 -27.72
C GLU A 212 -2.20 -44.37 -29.13
N TYR A 213 -1.64 -43.27 -29.66
CA TYR A 213 -0.94 -43.29 -30.95
C TYR A 213 0.27 -44.23 -30.95
N GLN A 214 1.05 -44.24 -29.88
CA GLN A 214 2.19 -45.15 -29.74
C GLN A 214 1.74 -46.61 -29.70
N GLU A 215 0.68 -46.93 -28.98
CA GLU A 215 0.15 -48.29 -28.88
C GLU A 215 -0.36 -48.78 -30.25
N VAL A 216 -1.15 -47.96 -30.96
CA VAL A 216 -1.63 -48.29 -32.31
C VAL A 216 -0.46 -48.45 -33.29
N SER A 217 0.54 -47.57 -33.23
CA SER A 217 1.73 -47.67 -34.08
C SER A 217 2.52 -48.95 -33.80
N GLN A 218 2.64 -49.35 -32.53
CA GLN A 218 3.34 -50.56 -32.15
C GLN A 218 2.61 -51.83 -32.65
N GLN A 219 1.28 -51.87 -32.50
CA GLN A 219 0.45 -52.95 -33.02
C GLN A 219 0.61 -53.10 -34.54
N MET A 220 0.63 -51.99 -35.28
CA MET A 220 0.82 -52.01 -36.74
C MET A 220 2.21 -52.51 -37.14
N LEU A 221 3.27 -52.12 -36.41
CA LEU A 221 4.63 -52.62 -36.63
C LEU A 221 4.73 -54.13 -36.38
N ASP A 222 4.06 -54.62 -35.33
CA ASP A 222 4.04 -56.05 -35.01
C ASP A 222 3.27 -56.86 -36.06
N GLU A 223 2.19 -56.31 -36.64
CA GLU A 223 1.50 -56.92 -37.80
C GLU A 223 2.38 -56.95 -39.05
N ILE A 224 3.10 -55.87 -39.35
CA ILE A 224 4.02 -55.83 -40.50
C ILE A 224 5.09 -56.90 -40.33
N LYS A 225 5.73 -56.98 -39.14
CA LYS A 225 6.74 -58.01 -38.85
C LYS A 225 6.22 -59.43 -39.06
N LYS A 226 5.01 -59.73 -38.58
CA LYS A 226 4.39 -61.06 -38.78
C LYS A 226 4.19 -61.39 -40.26
N LYS A 227 3.78 -60.41 -41.07
CA LYS A 227 3.61 -60.60 -42.52
C LYS A 227 4.94 -60.85 -43.22
N THR A 228 5.98 -60.06 -42.91
CA THR A 228 7.31 -60.29 -43.50
C THR A 228 7.91 -61.63 -43.08
N GLU A 229 7.74 -62.05 -41.82
CA GLU A 229 8.16 -63.38 -41.36
C GLU A 229 7.43 -64.51 -42.12
N GLN A 230 6.12 -64.35 -42.37
CA GLN A 230 5.37 -65.32 -43.17
C GLN A 230 5.85 -65.37 -44.62
N GLU A 231 6.08 -64.23 -45.26
CA GLU A 231 6.60 -64.15 -46.63
C GLU A 231 8.00 -64.81 -46.74
N GLU A 232 8.84 -64.64 -45.71
CA GLU A 232 10.18 -65.24 -45.69
C GLU A 232 10.13 -66.76 -45.51
N ILE A 233 9.23 -67.27 -44.65
CA ILE A 233 8.98 -68.72 -44.53
C ILE A 233 8.45 -69.29 -45.85
N GLU A 234 7.50 -68.62 -46.50
CA GLU A 234 6.94 -69.06 -47.78
C GLU A 234 8.01 -69.10 -48.87
N LYS A 235 8.88 -68.08 -48.93
CA LYS A 235 10.03 -68.06 -49.84
C LYS A 235 10.98 -69.23 -49.59
N GLN A 236 11.33 -69.51 -48.33
CA GLN A 236 12.17 -70.65 -47.96
C GLN A 236 11.54 -71.99 -48.35
N LEU A 237 10.22 -72.12 -48.19
CA LEU A 237 9.48 -73.31 -48.59
C LEU A 237 9.56 -73.52 -50.11
N ILE A 238 9.29 -72.48 -50.90
CA ILE A 238 9.40 -72.52 -52.36
C ILE A 238 10.83 -72.89 -52.79
N GLU A 239 11.85 -72.28 -52.19
CA GLU A 239 13.27 -72.59 -52.48
C GLU A 239 13.59 -74.07 -52.18
N SER A 240 13.05 -74.62 -51.08
CA SER A 240 13.24 -76.02 -50.72
C SER A 240 12.56 -76.98 -51.71
N GLU A 241 11.32 -76.68 -52.14
CA GLU A 241 10.58 -77.48 -53.13
C GLU A 241 11.26 -77.44 -54.50
N MET A 242 11.73 -76.26 -54.92
CA MET A 242 12.52 -76.09 -56.15
C MET A 242 13.79 -76.93 -56.10
N MET A 243 14.52 -76.94 -54.97
CA MET A 243 15.70 -77.78 -54.81
C MET A 243 15.39 -79.28 -54.93
N GLU A 244 14.26 -79.74 -54.40
CA GLU A 244 13.83 -81.14 -54.57
C GLU A 244 13.51 -81.48 -56.02
N LEU A 245 12.85 -80.57 -56.75
CA LEU A 245 12.55 -80.75 -58.17
C LEU A 245 13.83 -80.83 -59.00
N TYR A 246 14.80 -79.95 -58.76
CA TYR A 246 16.10 -80.00 -59.43
C TYR A 246 16.83 -81.31 -59.16
N LYS A 247 16.81 -81.83 -57.92
CA LYS A 247 17.39 -83.15 -57.59
C LYS A 247 16.69 -84.28 -58.36
N LYS A 248 15.36 -84.28 -58.43
CA LYS A 248 14.58 -85.27 -59.20
C LYS A 248 14.90 -85.20 -60.69
N GLN A 249 15.07 -84.00 -61.25
CA GLN A 249 15.44 -83.81 -62.65
C GLN A 249 16.86 -84.33 -62.93
N SER A 250 17.84 -83.98 -62.09
CA SER A 250 19.22 -84.49 -62.19
C SER A 250 19.24 -86.02 -62.16
N MET A 251 18.48 -86.65 -61.25
CA MET A 251 18.37 -88.12 -61.18
C MET A 251 17.75 -88.73 -62.45
N MET A 252 16.83 -88.03 -63.11
CA MET A 252 16.28 -88.49 -64.39
C MET A 252 17.29 -88.33 -65.53
N GLU A 253 18.04 -87.24 -65.57
CA GLU A 253 19.10 -87.00 -66.56
C GLU A 253 20.24 -88.01 -66.40
N ASP A 254 20.71 -88.29 -65.18
CA ASP A 254 21.73 -89.31 -64.91
C ASP A 254 21.24 -90.71 -65.32
N ASN A 255 20.00 -91.08 -64.99
CA ASN A 255 19.40 -92.34 -65.44
C ASN A 255 19.27 -92.42 -66.98
N MET A 256 19.01 -91.29 -67.65
CA MET A 256 18.93 -91.23 -69.11
C MET A 256 20.31 -91.40 -69.75
N TYR A 257 21.36 -90.80 -69.18
CA TYR A 257 22.74 -91.00 -69.62
C TYR A 257 23.18 -92.45 -69.45
N ASP A 258 22.84 -93.10 -68.33
CA ASP A 258 23.11 -94.53 -68.11
C ASP A 258 22.39 -95.41 -69.15
N TRP A 259 21.11 -95.11 -69.45
CA TRP A 259 20.35 -95.84 -70.47
C TRP A 259 20.93 -95.66 -71.88
N GLN A 260 21.36 -94.45 -72.24
CA GLN A 260 22.02 -94.17 -73.52
C GLN A 260 23.40 -94.84 -73.61
N TYR A 261 24.15 -94.88 -72.51
CA TYR A 261 25.43 -95.58 -72.43
C TYR A 261 25.25 -97.09 -72.61
N ASP A 262 24.28 -97.71 -71.94
CA ASP A 262 23.93 -99.13 -72.12
C ASP A 262 23.47 -99.43 -73.56
N GLN A 263 22.71 -98.52 -74.17
CA GLN A 263 22.27 -98.66 -75.56
C GLN A 263 23.45 -98.59 -76.55
N ALA A 264 24.40 -97.67 -76.32
CA ALA A 264 25.63 -97.57 -77.09
C ALA A 264 26.54 -98.79 -76.90
N LEU A 265 26.62 -99.33 -75.68
CA LEU A 265 27.36 -100.56 -75.38
C LEU A 265 26.77 -101.75 -76.16
N GLN A 266 25.44 -101.91 -76.17
CA GLN A 266 24.77 -102.93 -76.98
C GLN A 266 25.02 -102.76 -78.48
N MET A 267 25.04 -101.52 -79.00
CA MET A 267 25.36 -101.26 -80.41
C MET A 267 26.82 -101.61 -80.75
N SER A 268 27.78 -101.28 -79.89
CA SER A 268 29.20 -101.62 -80.10
C SER A 268 29.48 -103.13 -80.01
N LEU A 269 28.77 -103.84 -79.12
CA LEU A 269 28.77 -105.31 -79.07
C LEU A 269 28.18 -105.94 -80.34
N TRP A 270 27.17 -105.29 -80.94
CA TRP A 270 26.58 -105.72 -82.21
C TRP A 270 27.49 -105.46 -83.42
N GLU A 271 28.23 -104.35 -83.44
CA GLU A 271 29.23 -104.05 -84.48
C GLU A 271 30.43 -105.00 -84.44
N ASN A 272 30.90 -105.40 -83.25
CA ASN A 272 31.95 -106.41 -83.10
C ASN A 272 31.50 -107.84 -83.45
N TYR A 273 30.19 -108.12 -83.50
CA TYR A 273 29.66 -109.41 -83.94
C TYR A 273 29.56 -109.54 -85.48
N LYS A 274 29.87 -108.46 -86.21
CA LYS A 274 29.73 -108.39 -87.68
C LYS A 274 31.05 -108.40 -88.46
N LYS A 275 32.21 -108.54 -87.81
CA LYS A 275 33.52 -108.78 -88.44
C LYS A 275 34.40 -109.65 -87.55
#